data_AF-A0A239CRS0-F1
#
_entry.id   AF-A0A239CRS0-F1
#
_cell.length_a   1.000
_cell.length_b   1.000
_cell.length_c   1.000
_cell.angle_alpha   90.00
_cell.angle_beta   90.00
_cell.angle_gamma   90.00
#
_symmetry.space_group_name_H-M   'P 1'
#
loop_
_entity.id
_entity.type
_entity.pdbx_description
1 polymer ?
#
loop_
_entity_poly.entity_id
_entity_poly.type
_entity_poly.pdbx_seq_one_letter_code
_entity_poly.pdbx_strand_id
1 'polypeptide(L)'
;MKAPNGKAPLTGSVGADLDLDTGAVSADLRLEPTKGNFQILGFLPVTADIGLVTQGPTTGLYKDGQLTTNSKVITKMSSFSAFGAIPIGGGENCQTTEPSDIRLQSPAGEFFDPGVGGKISGRYSLSSIDQCGPLTGILNLFTAGDGNTIDLTLTPKA
;
A
#
# COMPACT_ATOMS: atom_id res chain seq x y z
N MET A 1 11.73 14.05 -3.62
CA MET A 1 10.68 14.58 -4.51
C MET A 1 9.33 14.40 -3.81
N LYS A 2 8.35 15.27 -4.05
CA LYS A 2 7.03 15.20 -3.40
C LYS A 2 6.24 14.05 -4.04
N ALA A 3 5.69 13.15 -3.22
CA ALA A 3 4.77 12.12 -3.70
C ALA A 3 3.66 12.78 -4.53
N PRO A 4 3.25 12.18 -5.67
CA PRO A 4 2.16 12.72 -6.47
C PRO A 4 0.92 12.78 -5.59
N ASN A 5 0.24 13.92 -5.60
CA ASN A 5 -1.01 14.09 -4.87
C ASN A 5 -2.05 13.17 -5.51
N GLY A 6 -2.21 11.97 -4.99
CA GLY A 6 -3.14 10.98 -5.48
C GLY A 6 -3.63 10.08 -4.36
N LYS A 7 -4.79 9.46 -4.60
CA LYS A 7 -5.41 8.50 -3.70
C LYS A 7 -5.84 7.28 -4.50
N ALA A 8 -5.69 6.12 -3.89
CA ALA A 8 -6.25 4.87 -4.36
C ALA A 8 -7.02 4.25 -3.19
N PRO A 9 -8.33 3.93 -3.34
CA PRO A 9 -9.07 3.24 -2.30
C PRO A 9 -8.49 1.84 -2.10
N LEU A 10 -8.40 1.36 -0.87
CA LEU A 10 -7.93 0.00 -0.58
C LEU A 10 -9.06 -0.79 0.08
N THR A 11 -9.22 -2.02 -0.39
CA THR A 11 -10.10 -3.03 0.19
C THR A 11 -9.34 -4.35 0.21
N GLY A 12 -9.72 -5.24 1.11
CA GLY A 12 -9.03 -6.51 1.24
C GLY A 12 -9.50 -7.32 2.43
N SER A 13 -8.71 -8.32 2.76
CA SER A 13 -8.91 -9.19 3.92
C SER A 13 -7.59 -9.46 4.61
N VAL A 14 -7.69 -9.82 5.89
CA VAL A 14 -6.55 -10.25 6.68
C VAL A 14 -6.99 -11.40 7.57
N GLY A 15 -6.29 -12.53 7.50
CA GLY A 15 -6.35 -13.57 8.53
C GLY A 15 -5.23 -13.30 9.52
N ALA A 16 -5.51 -13.23 10.82
CA ALA A 16 -4.52 -12.89 11.83
C ALA A 16 -4.61 -13.84 13.03
N ASP A 17 -3.45 -14.25 13.51
CA ASP A 17 -3.23 -14.97 14.75
C ASP A 17 -2.57 -14.03 15.75
N LEU A 18 -3.16 -13.92 16.93
CA LEU A 18 -2.64 -13.15 18.06
C LEU A 18 -2.30 -14.11 19.21
N ASP A 19 -1.03 -14.16 19.58
CA ASP A 19 -0.60 -14.77 20.83
C ASP A 19 -0.89 -13.81 21.99
N LEU A 20 -1.81 -14.19 22.88
CA LEU A 20 -2.23 -13.34 24.00
C LEU A 20 -1.19 -13.26 25.13
N ASP A 21 -0.28 -14.22 25.22
CA ASP A 21 0.76 -14.23 26.25
C ASP A 21 1.91 -13.30 25.87
N THR A 22 2.32 -13.34 24.59
CA THR A 22 3.46 -12.56 24.09
C THR A 22 3.07 -11.27 23.38
N GLY A 23 1.81 -11.17 22.95
CA GLY A 23 1.32 -10.10 22.07
C GLY A 23 1.78 -10.24 20.62
N ALA A 24 2.47 -11.33 20.25
CA ALA A 24 2.96 -11.51 18.89
C ALA A 24 1.80 -11.67 17.90
N VAL A 25 1.90 -10.99 16.76
CA VAL A 25 0.91 -11.07 15.67
C VAL A 25 1.56 -11.66 14.44
N SER A 26 0.91 -12.67 13.86
CA SER A 26 1.20 -13.17 12.51
C SER A 26 -0.08 -13.04 11.67
N ALA A 27 0.03 -12.57 10.43
CA ALA A 27 -1.15 -12.34 9.60
C ALA A 27 -0.88 -12.51 8.10
N ASP A 28 -1.91 -12.93 7.38
CA ASP A 28 -1.95 -13.01 5.93
C ASP A 28 -2.79 -11.87 5.36
N LEU A 29 -2.12 -10.78 5.01
CA LEU A 29 -2.74 -9.63 4.35
C LEU A 29 -2.96 -9.91 2.86
N ARG A 30 -4.19 -9.70 2.39
CA ARG A 30 -4.56 -9.70 0.98
C ARG A 30 -5.27 -8.39 0.65
N LEU A 31 -4.70 -7.62 -0.26
CA LEU A 31 -5.30 -6.39 -0.76
C LEU A 31 -5.79 -6.63 -2.18
N GLU A 32 -7.02 -6.18 -2.45
CA GLU A 32 -7.60 -6.25 -3.79
C GLU A 32 -6.91 -5.24 -4.72
N PRO A 33 -6.82 -5.53 -6.03
CA PRO A 33 -6.40 -4.55 -7.01
C PRO A 33 -7.25 -3.28 -6.93
N THR A 34 -6.61 -2.12 -7.13
CA THR A 34 -7.26 -0.82 -7.04
C THR A 34 -6.87 0.10 -8.20
N LYS A 35 -7.57 1.21 -8.34
CA LYS A 35 -7.24 2.28 -9.29
C LYS A 35 -6.93 3.56 -8.54
N GLY A 36 -5.72 4.08 -8.76
CA GLY A 36 -5.29 5.37 -8.24
C GLY A 36 -5.51 6.49 -9.25
N ASN A 37 -5.86 7.68 -8.75
CA ASN A 37 -5.94 8.91 -9.53
C ASN A 37 -4.87 9.88 -9.04
N PHE A 38 -4.07 10.41 -9.96
CA PHE A 38 -2.90 11.24 -9.67
C PHE A 38 -2.89 12.47 -10.57
N GLN A 39 -2.37 13.58 -10.04
CA GLN A 39 -2.04 14.75 -10.83
C GLN A 39 -0.53 14.94 -10.85
N ILE A 40 0.07 14.77 -12.02
CA ILE A 40 1.53 14.80 -12.21
C ILE A 40 1.88 16.10 -12.95
N LEU A 41 3.07 16.65 -12.68
CA LEU A 41 3.52 17.97 -13.15
C LEU A 41 2.55 19.13 -12.83
N GLY A 42 1.62 18.93 -11.88
CA GLY A 42 0.65 19.95 -11.47
C GLY A 42 -0.53 20.17 -12.42
N PHE A 43 -0.62 19.47 -13.55
CA PHE A 43 -1.74 19.65 -14.50
C PHE A 43 -2.14 18.38 -15.26
N LEU A 44 -1.31 17.34 -15.29
CA LEU A 44 -1.57 16.14 -16.07
C LEU A 44 -2.30 15.10 -15.21
N PRO A 45 -3.60 14.83 -15.45
CA PRO A 45 -4.31 13.76 -14.77
C PRO A 45 -3.85 12.40 -15.31
N VAL A 46 -3.46 11.51 -14.40
CA VAL A 46 -3.07 10.13 -14.70
C VAL A 46 -3.81 9.18 -13.77
N THR A 47 -4.35 8.12 -14.34
CA THR A 47 -4.86 6.97 -13.58
C THR A 47 -3.88 5.82 -13.66
N ALA A 48 -3.73 5.05 -12.59
CA ALA A 48 -2.96 3.81 -12.60
C ALA A 48 -3.77 2.66 -11.99
N ASP A 49 -3.69 1.48 -12.60
CA ASP A 49 -4.18 0.24 -11.99
C ASP A 49 -3.06 -0.35 -11.12
N ILE A 50 -3.34 -0.54 -9.83
CA ILE A 50 -2.35 -0.84 -8.79
C ILE A 50 -2.70 -2.17 -8.14
N GLY A 51 -1.71 -3.06 -8.04
CA GLY A 51 -1.78 -4.28 -7.24
C GLY A 51 -0.72 -4.26 -6.15
N LEU A 52 -1.08 -4.70 -4.94
CA LEU A 52 -0.15 -4.80 -3.81
C LEU A 52 0.03 -6.28 -3.46
N VAL A 53 1.19 -6.83 -3.81
CA VAL A 53 1.50 -8.26 -3.65
C VAL A 53 2.41 -8.47 -2.44
N THR A 54 1.86 -9.06 -1.37
CA THR A 54 2.61 -9.36 -0.15
C THR A 54 3.72 -10.38 -0.40
N GLN A 55 4.87 -10.14 0.21
CA GLN A 55 6.10 -10.95 0.10
C GLN A 55 6.32 -11.72 1.40
N GLY A 56 5.39 -12.64 1.70
CA GLY A 56 5.38 -13.42 2.94
C GLY A 56 4.39 -12.86 3.99
N PRO A 57 4.39 -13.46 5.20
CA PRO A 57 3.45 -13.10 6.25
C PRO A 57 3.72 -11.69 6.79
N THR A 58 2.64 -11.02 7.16
CA THR A 58 2.68 -9.80 7.97
C THR A 58 2.99 -10.19 9.40
N THR A 59 3.94 -9.50 10.03
CA THR A 59 4.30 -9.71 11.44
C THR A 59 3.94 -8.48 12.26
N GLY A 60 3.74 -8.63 13.55
CA GLY A 60 3.35 -7.51 14.40
C GLY A 60 3.46 -7.78 15.88
N LEU A 61 3.06 -6.76 16.63
CA LEU A 61 2.98 -6.76 18.08
C LEU A 61 1.70 -6.03 18.49
N TYR A 62 0.91 -6.69 19.32
CA TYR A 62 -0.19 -6.10 20.07
C TYR A 62 0.23 -5.95 21.52
N LYS A 63 0.32 -4.71 22.00
CA LYS A 63 0.74 -4.42 23.37
C LYS A 63 0.07 -3.16 23.87
N ASP A 64 -0.39 -3.20 25.12
CA ASP A 64 -1.01 -2.06 25.81
C ASP A 64 -2.14 -1.41 24.99
N GLY A 65 -2.95 -2.24 24.34
CA GLY A 65 -4.06 -1.78 23.50
C GLY A 65 -3.66 -1.19 22.15
N GLN A 66 -2.39 -1.28 21.73
CA GLN A 66 -1.93 -0.80 20.43
C GLN A 66 -1.45 -1.94 19.54
N LEU A 67 -1.91 -1.93 18.29
CA LEU A 67 -1.42 -2.83 17.26
C LEU A 67 -0.36 -2.13 16.40
N THR A 68 0.77 -2.80 16.20
CA THR A 68 1.77 -2.45 15.18
C THR A 68 2.04 -3.65 14.29
N THR A 69 2.08 -3.45 12.98
CA THR A 69 2.38 -4.52 12.01
C THR A 69 3.40 -4.07 10.97
N ASN A 70 4.03 -5.03 10.31
CA ASN A 70 4.93 -4.85 9.19
C ASN A 70 4.63 -5.89 8.10
N SER A 71 4.43 -5.40 6.88
CA SER A 71 4.26 -6.19 5.67
C SER A 71 5.30 -5.78 4.63
N LYS A 72 5.91 -6.75 3.93
CA LYS A 72 6.70 -6.50 2.71
C LYS A 72 5.82 -6.63 1.49
N VAL A 73 5.84 -5.66 0.56
CA VAL A 73 4.92 -5.62 -0.58
C VAL A 73 5.62 -5.20 -1.86
N ILE A 74 5.44 -5.97 -2.94
CA ILE A 74 5.75 -5.52 -4.30
C ILE A 74 4.52 -4.80 -4.86
N THR A 75 4.71 -3.58 -5.35
CA THR A 75 3.64 -2.82 -5.99
C THR A 75 3.70 -3.04 -7.50
N LYS A 76 2.63 -3.56 -8.07
CA LYS A 76 2.43 -3.75 -9.51
C LYS A 76 1.60 -2.61 -10.07
N MET A 77 1.94 -2.15 -11.27
CA MET A 77 1.20 -1.12 -11.99
C MET A 77 0.84 -1.62 -13.40
N SER A 78 -0.28 -2.31 -13.52
CA SER A 78 -0.65 -2.97 -14.77
C SER A 78 -1.03 -1.99 -15.88
N SER A 79 -1.45 -0.77 -15.53
CA SER A 79 -1.72 0.29 -16.50
C SER A 79 -1.39 1.67 -15.95
N PHE A 80 -1.01 2.58 -16.84
CA PHE A 80 -1.03 4.02 -16.64
C PHE A 80 -1.76 4.68 -17.82
N SER A 81 -2.72 5.55 -17.52
CA SER A 81 -3.47 6.30 -18.56
C SER A 81 -3.50 7.80 -18.25
N ALA A 82 -3.08 8.62 -19.22
CA ALA A 82 -3.25 10.07 -19.18
C ALA A 82 -4.66 10.47 -19.67
N PHE A 83 -5.21 11.53 -19.10
CA PHE A 83 -6.53 12.06 -19.47
C PHE A 83 -7.65 10.98 -19.46
N GLY A 84 -7.49 9.96 -18.61
CA GLY A 84 -8.45 8.87 -18.42
C GLY A 84 -8.49 7.81 -19.52
N ALA A 85 -7.78 7.96 -20.64
CA ALA A 85 -7.90 7.04 -21.77
C ALA A 85 -6.61 6.81 -22.58
N ILE A 86 -5.63 7.71 -22.52
CA ILE A 86 -4.41 7.61 -23.34
C ILE A 86 -3.39 6.74 -22.61
N PRO A 87 -3.08 5.52 -23.08
CA PRO A 87 -2.12 4.65 -22.40
C PRO A 87 -0.72 5.27 -22.46
N ILE A 88 -0.08 5.38 -21.31
CA ILE A 88 1.28 5.95 -21.17
C ILE A 88 2.28 4.97 -20.54
N GLY A 89 1.84 3.76 -20.21
CA GLY A 89 2.70 2.70 -19.66
C GLY A 89 1.91 1.64 -18.92
N GLY A 90 2.66 0.76 -18.24
CA GLY A 90 2.14 -0.40 -17.53
C GLY A 90 2.53 -1.71 -18.21
N GLY A 91 1.83 -2.79 -17.86
CA GLY A 91 2.09 -4.15 -18.33
C GLY A 91 2.16 -5.16 -17.19
N GLU A 92 2.13 -6.45 -17.53
CA GLU A 92 2.10 -7.54 -16.55
C GLU A 92 3.34 -7.58 -15.63
N ASN A 93 4.48 -7.12 -16.17
CA ASN A 93 5.75 -7.09 -15.46
C ASN A 93 6.09 -5.70 -14.89
N CYS A 94 5.23 -4.70 -15.08
CA CYS A 94 5.47 -3.36 -14.55
C CYS A 94 5.28 -3.34 -13.03
N GLN A 95 6.37 -3.20 -12.28
CA GLN A 95 6.35 -3.28 -10.82
C GLN A 95 7.55 -2.57 -10.17
N THR A 96 7.50 -2.38 -8.85
CA THR A 96 8.64 -1.91 -8.06
C THR A 96 9.79 -2.92 -8.11
N THR A 97 11.02 -2.39 -8.23
CA THR A 97 12.26 -3.19 -8.26
C THR A 97 12.59 -3.81 -6.90
N GLU A 98 12.11 -3.22 -5.80
CA GLU A 98 12.28 -3.72 -4.45
C GLU A 98 10.91 -3.72 -3.71
N PRO A 99 10.73 -4.61 -2.71
CA PRO A 99 9.55 -4.57 -1.86
C PRO A 99 9.55 -3.34 -0.95
N SER A 100 8.39 -2.70 -0.80
CA SER A 100 8.14 -1.72 0.24
C SER A 100 7.96 -2.39 1.59
N ASP A 101 8.61 -1.86 2.63
CA ASP A 101 8.27 -2.14 4.03
C ASP A 101 7.11 -1.24 4.46
N ILE A 102 5.93 -1.82 4.64
CA ILE A 102 4.72 -1.13 5.08
C ILE A 102 4.53 -1.40 6.57
N ARG A 103 4.94 -0.43 7.40
CA ARG A 103 4.70 -0.46 8.84
C ARG A 103 3.41 0.30 9.17
N LEU A 104 2.43 -0.41 9.74
CA LEU A 104 1.16 0.17 10.18
C LEU A 104 1.09 0.19 11.70
N GLN A 105 0.44 1.20 12.25
CA GLN A 105 0.18 1.30 13.67
C GLN A 105 -1.19 1.89 13.96
N SER A 106 -1.79 1.49 15.07
CA SER A 106 -2.96 2.18 15.62
C SER A 106 -2.61 3.64 15.94
N PRO A 107 -3.55 4.59 15.81
CA PRO A 107 -3.31 5.98 16.20
C PRO A 107 -2.89 6.09 17.66
N ALA A 108 -1.93 6.97 17.94
CA ALA A 108 -1.45 7.18 19.30
C ALA A 108 -2.59 7.65 20.21
N GLY A 109 -2.77 6.98 21.35
CA GLY A 109 -3.83 7.28 22.32
C GLY A 109 -5.20 6.69 21.97
N GLU A 110 -5.33 5.97 20.85
CA GLU A 110 -6.51 5.18 20.53
C GLU A 110 -6.29 3.71 20.91
N PHE A 111 -7.30 3.09 21.52
CA PHE A 111 -7.28 1.67 21.85
C PHE A 111 -7.74 0.85 20.64
N PHE A 112 -6.94 -0.14 20.25
CA PHE A 112 -7.29 -1.15 19.26
C PHE A 112 -7.87 -2.38 19.97
N ASP A 113 -9.13 -2.68 19.68
CA ASP A 113 -9.82 -3.86 20.18
C ASP A 113 -9.77 -4.98 19.13
N PRO A 114 -9.05 -6.11 19.37
CA PRO A 114 -8.98 -7.20 18.40
C PRO A 114 -10.35 -7.82 18.04
N GLY A 115 -11.35 -7.71 18.90
CA GLY A 115 -12.70 -8.21 18.68
C GLY A 115 -13.62 -7.26 17.90
N VAL A 116 -13.27 -5.97 17.80
CA VAL A 116 -14.05 -4.94 17.08
C VAL A 116 -13.29 -4.36 15.89
N GLY A 117 -11.97 -4.49 15.87
CA GLY A 117 -11.08 -3.85 14.92
C GLY A 117 -10.74 -2.41 15.29
N GLY A 118 -10.31 -1.63 14.30
CA GLY A 118 -9.85 -0.27 14.53
C GLY A 118 -9.06 0.31 13.36
N LYS A 119 -8.70 1.58 13.48
CA LYS A 119 -7.87 2.27 12.49
C LYS A 119 -6.41 1.88 12.66
N ILE A 120 -5.72 1.72 11.55
CA ILE A 120 -4.26 1.62 11.50
C ILE A 120 -3.75 2.45 10.33
N SER A 121 -2.61 3.11 10.51
CA SER A 121 -2.02 3.96 9.48
C SER A 121 -0.50 3.86 9.49
N GLY A 122 0.12 4.23 8.38
CA GLY A 122 1.56 4.15 8.21
C GLY A 122 2.08 4.96 7.04
N ARG A 123 3.40 5.03 6.98
CA ARG A 123 4.15 5.58 5.85
C ARG A 123 4.99 4.49 5.23
N TYR A 124 5.19 4.59 3.92
CA TYR A 124 6.05 3.69 3.18
C TYR A 124 6.74 4.41 2.02
N SER A 125 7.79 3.79 1.52
CA SER A 125 8.51 4.22 0.33
C SER A 125 8.21 3.28 -0.83
N LEU A 126 8.18 3.83 -2.03
CA LEU A 126 8.16 3.04 -3.26
C LEU A 126 9.54 3.13 -3.90
N SER A 127 10.15 1.99 -4.19
CA SER A 127 11.34 1.97 -5.02
C SER A 127 11.01 2.42 -6.45
N SER A 128 12.03 2.51 -7.30
CA SER A 128 11.80 2.64 -8.74
C SER A 128 10.94 1.50 -9.27
N ILE A 129 10.21 1.77 -10.34
CA ILE A 129 9.48 0.80 -11.14
C ILE A 129 10.30 0.46 -12.38
N ASP A 130 10.15 -0.76 -12.87
CA ASP A 130 10.79 -1.23 -14.11
C ASP A 130 9.77 -1.96 -14.99
N GLN A 131 10.11 -2.14 -16.27
CA GLN A 131 9.32 -2.87 -17.26
C GLN A 131 7.91 -2.29 -17.49
N CYS A 132 7.80 -0.97 -17.40
CA CYS A 132 6.55 -0.22 -17.56
C CYS A 132 6.38 0.45 -18.94
N GLY A 133 7.27 0.12 -19.88
CA GLY A 133 7.29 0.66 -21.24
C GLY A 133 8.27 1.84 -21.44
N PRO A 134 8.23 2.50 -22.61
CA PRO A 134 9.22 3.50 -23.01
C PRO A 134 9.31 4.73 -22.10
N LEU A 135 8.22 5.04 -21.38
CA LEU A 135 8.14 6.19 -20.49
C LEU A 135 8.52 5.87 -19.04
N THR A 136 9.03 4.66 -18.75
CA THR A 136 9.38 4.20 -17.38
C THR A 136 10.22 5.22 -16.59
N GLY A 137 11.20 5.87 -17.23
CA GLY A 137 12.00 6.91 -16.58
C GLY A 137 11.17 8.12 -16.11
N ILE A 138 10.20 8.56 -16.91
CA ILE A 138 9.27 9.64 -16.54
C ILE A 138 8.28 9.16 -15.47
N LEU A 139 7.77 7.92 -15.61
CA LEU A 139 6.88 7.31 -14.62
C LEU A 139 7.53 7.30 -13.22
N ASN A 140 8.81 6.93 -13.16
CA ASN A 140 9.60 6.93 -11.92
C ASN A 140 9.70 8.28 -11.23
N LEU A 141 9.65 9.41 -11.96
CA LEU A 141 9.72 10.74 -11.35
C LEU A 141 8.53 11.03 -10.42
N PHE A 142 7.44 10.29 -10.58
CA PHE A 142 6.25 10.45 -9.76
C PHE A 142 5.82 9.19 -9.04
N THR A 143 6.18 7.98 -9.44
CA THR A 143 5.81 6.79 -8.66
C THR A 143 6.77 6.52 -7.51
N ALA A 144 8.07 6.77 -7.71
CA ALA A 144 9.11 6.38 -6.77
C ALA A 144 9.39 7.49 -5.73
N GLY A 145 9.67 7.06 -4.50
CA GLY A 145 10.09 7.93 -3.41
C GLY A 145 9.40 7.64 -2.09
N ASP A 146 9.77 8.44 -1.10
CA ASP A 146 9.26 8.38 0.25
C ASP A 146 7.96 9.17 0.44
N GLY A 147 7.31 8.93 1.57
CA GLY A 147 6.21 9.77 2.05
C GLY A 147 4.83 9.35 1.57
N ASN A 148 4.71 8.20 0.90
CA ASN A 148 3.43 7.57 0.67
C ASN A 148 2.79 7.19 2.01
N THR A 149 1.48 7.31 2.10
CA THR A 149 0.71 6.94 3.30
C THR A 149 -0.28 5.85 2.95
N ILE A 150 -0.60 5.04 3.95
CA ILE A 150 -1.64 4.04 3.88
C ILE A 150 -2.46 4.12 5.16
N ASP A 151 -3.77 4.18 5.00
CA ASP A 151 -4.74 4.34 6.07
C ASP A 151 -5.80 3.27 5.90
N LEU A 152 -5.92 2.38 6.88
CA LEU A 152 -6.86 1.26 6.85
C LEU A 152 -7.76 1.31 8.07
N THR A 153 -8.99 0.82 7.92
CA THR A 153 -9.87 0.48 9.03
C THR A 153 -10.11 -1.01 8.98
N LEU A 154 -9.69 -1.71 10.03
CA LEU A 154 -9.93 -3.14 10.18
C LEU A 154 -11.28 -3.35 10.86
N THR A 155 -12.03 -4.33 10.38
CA THR A 155 -13.28 -4.80 10.98
C THR A 155 -13.27 -6.32 11.04
N PRO A 156 -13.87 -6.94 12.07
CA PRO A 156 -14.03 -8.38 12.16
C PRO A 156 -14.71 -8.92 10.91
N LYS A 157 -14.28 -10.12 10.50
CA LYS A 157 -15.00 -10.86 9.47
C LYS A 157 -16.38 -11.24 10.03
N ALA A 158 -17.43 -10.96 9.27
CA ALA A 158 -18.79 -11.38 9.59
C ALA A 158 -18.97 -12.90 9.50
#